data_AF-A0A813EEP4-F1
#
_entry.id   AF-A0A813EEP4-F1
#
_cell.length_a   1.000
_cell.length_b   1.000
_cell.length_c   1.000
_cell.angle_alpha   90.00
_cell.angle_beta   90.00
_cell.angle_gamma   90.00
#
_symmetry.space_group_name_H-M   'P 1'
#
loop_
_entity.id
_entity.type
_entity.pdbx_description
1 polymer ?
#
loop_
_entity_poly.entity_id
_entity_poly.type
_entity_poly.pdbx_seq_one_letter_code
_entity_poly.pdbx_strand_id
1 'polypeptide(L)'
;MSAGPGTWSLSSLELLQLLKELKASDLIPCICFHRSEDHLEQLLLAISERLEENEQLKLQESREERRWTRDQRKAAWQARLAHLKDLLAQAEENARARRTQQAQRKRSDKDEEGPAAQASASTEAPPPLREAKGGPSSLRVDGEPEVRARRAAVEAMGSEPPEEQQEESDFHFVAERPRHVYGVEIDMLLKYAEAGLKELGSKGKGMRWTQIHVAALRRGIAMHLVEEGCDGLNFAVQLLFRIGHVRVILAGEALGCGVNLPCRACVILDPEIQGAMLTQMAGRAGRRGLDLMGATVFVHDLATLRGMHTNVKGDA
;
A
#
# COMPACT_ATOMS: atom_id res chain seq x y z
N MET A 1 50.96 20.97 6.21
CA MET A 1 50.21 21.09 4.95
C MET A 1 48.75 21.00 5.32
N SER A 2 48.05 22.12 5.31
CA SER A 2 46.65 22.25 5.72
C SER A 2 45.76 21.47 4.76
N ALA A 3 44.95 20.56 5.28
CA ALA A 3 43.79 20.06 4.56
C ALA A 3 42.88 21.27 4.29
N GLY A 4 42.59 21.54 3.01
CA GLY A 4 41.58 22.54 2.62
C GLY A 4 40.20 22.17 3.16
N PRO A 5 39.24 23.09 3.15
CA PRO A 5 37.87 22.82 3.61
C PRO A 5 37.30 21.67 2.77
N GLY A 6 37.16 20.50 3.39
CA GLY A 6 36.64 19.31 2.74
C GLY A 6 35.20 19.54 2.31
N THR A 7 34.91 19.22 1.06
CA THR A 7 33.55 19.13 0.51
C THR A 7 32.78 18.06 1.29
N TRP A 8 31.98 18.47 2.27
CA TRP A 8 31.01 17.59 2.91
C TRP A 8 29.89 17.32 1.90
N SER A 9 29.90 16.15 1.26
CA SER A 9 28.78 15.70 0.42
C SER A 9 28.05 14.58 1.14
N LEU A 10 26.80 14.80 1.51
CA LEU A 10 25.93 13.75 2.03
C LEU A 10 25.75 12.69 0.93
N SER A 11 25.90 11.41 1.28
CA SER A 11 25.62 10.35 0.33
C SER A 11 24.11 10.22 0.09
N SER A 12 23.73 9.73 -1.09
CA SER A 12 22.33 9.43 -1.42
C SER A 12 21.70 8.39 -0.47
N LEU A 13 22.52 7.50 0.10
CA LEU A 13 22.10 6.51 1.08
C LEU A 13 21.69 7.15 2.40
N GLU A 14 22.52 8.05 2.92
CA GLU A 14 22.23 8.79 4.15
C GLU A 14 20.99 9.66 4.00
N LEU A 15 20.82 10.33 2.84
CA LEU A 15 19.62 11.10 2.57
C LEU A 15 18.37 10.21 2.53
N LEU A 16 18.43 9.07 1.84
CA LEU A 16 17.29 8.16 1.78
C LEU A 16 16.93 7.61 3.17
N GLN A 17 17.93 7.27 3.98
CA GLN A 17 17.71 6.82 5.35
C GLN A 17 17.06 7.92 6.20
N LEU A 18 17.58 9.15 6.12
CA LEU A 18 16.99 10.31 6.78
C LEU A 18 15.54 10.53 6.36
N LEU A 19 15.23 10.47 5.06
CA LEU A 19 13.86 10.62 4.56
C LEU A 19 12.92 9.53 5.11
N LYS A 20 13.40 8.30 5.25
CA LYS A 20 12.64 7.20 5.88
C LYS A 20 12.41 7.45 7.36
N GLU A 21 13.41 7.94 8.09
CA GLU A 21 13.28 8.30 9.51
C GLU A 21 12.31 9.47 9.72
N LEU A 22 12.34 10.47 8.83
CA LEU A 22 11.37 11.56 8.81
C LEU A 22 9.96 11.05 8.50
N LYS A 23 9.81 10.10 7.57
CA LYS A 23 8.52 9.43 7.30
C LYS A 23 8.01 8.70 8.54
N ALA A 24 8.84 7.89 9.18
CA ALA A 24 8.48 7.11 10.37
C ALA A 24 8.14 8.01 11.58
N SER A 25 8.80 9.16 11.70
CA SER A 25 8.56 10.15 12.76
C SER A 25 7.45 11.15 12.43
N ASP A 26 6.71 10.92 11.34
CA ASP A 26 5.65 11.80 10.84
C ASP A 26 6.11 13.24 10.52
N LEU A 27 7.40 13.49 10.28
CA LEU A 27 7.96 14.82 10.02
C LEU A 27 7.86 15.28 8.54
N ILE A 28 7.16 14.51 7.71
CA ILE A 28 6.84 14.86 6.33
C ILE A 28 5.44 15.53 6.23
N PRO A 29 5.21 16.49 5.32
CA PRO A 29 6.03 16.80 4.16
C PRO A 29 7.26 17.66 4.49
N CYS A 30 8.36 17.43 3.77
CA CYS A 30 9.63 18.13 3.97
C CYS A 30 10.21 18.71 2.68
N ILE A 31 11.06 19.73 2.84
CA ILE A 31 11.84 20.33 1.75
C ILE A 31 13.31 20.21 2.11
N CYS A 32 14.11 19.65 1.20
CA CYS A 32 15.55 19.51 1.33
C CYS A 32 16.26 20.58 0.48
N PHE A 33 17.13 21.36 1.10
CA PHE A 33 17.80 22.50 0.49
C PHE A 33 19.28 22.24 0.26
N HIS A 34 19.77 22.53 -0.94
CA HIS A 34 21.17 22.50 -1.33
C HIS A 34 21.43 23.60 -2.38
N ARG A 35 22.61 24.25 -2.40
CA ARG A 35 22.86 25.36 -3.35
C ARG A 35 23.19 24.90 -4.77
N SER A 36 23.85 23.75 -4.90
CA SER A 36 24.14 23.14 -6.21
C SER A 36 22.96 22.31 -6.71
N GLU A 37 22.44 22.67 -7.88
CA GLU A 37 21.38 21.94 -8.59
C GLU A 37 21.89 20.61 -9.15
N ASP A 38 23.11 20.57 -9.68
CA ASP A 38 23.75 19.34 -10.13
C ASP A 38 23.79 18.28 -9.01
N HIS A 39 24.05 18.72 -7.78
CA HIS A 39 24.03 17.83 -6.63
C HIS A 39 22.61 17.34 -6.30
N LEU A 40 21.60 18.20 -6.39
CA LEU A 40 20.19 17.80 -6.21
C LEU A 40 19.75 16.78 -7.27
N GLU A 41 20.16 16.98 -8.53
CA GLU A 41 19.89 16.05 -9.62
C GLU A 41 20.54 14.68 -9.36
N GLN A 42 21.80 14.66 -8.93
CA GLN A 42 22.51 13.43 -8.57
C GLN A 42 21.85 12.71 -7.40
N LEU A 43 21.44 13.45 -6.37
CA LEU A 43 20.71 12.89 -5.23
C LEU A 43 19.37 12.29 -5.66
N LEU A 44 18.61 12.98 -6.51
CA LEU A 44 17.32 12.49 -7.01
C LEU A 44 17.48 11.20 -7.81
N LEU A 45 18.47 11.16 -8.71
CA LEU A 45 18.79 9.99 -9.52
C LEU A 45 19.13 8.80 -8.62
N ALA A 46 20.08 8.99 -7.70
CA ALA A 46 20.54 7.92 -6.83
C ALA A 46 19.45 7.42 -5.86
N ILE A 47 18.60 8.31 -5.35
CA ILE A 47 17.45 7.94 -4.52
C ILE A 47 16.43 7.14 -5.33
N SER A 48 16.13 7.57 -6.55
CA SER A 48 15.14 6.91 -7.41
C SER A 48 15.59 5.51 -7.81
N GLU A 49 16.84 5.36 -8.24
CA GLU A 49 17.44 4.05 -8.56
C GLU A 49 17.43 3.13 -7.34
N ARG A 50 17.80 3.63 -6.16
CA ARG A 50 17.79 2.83 -4.94
C ARG A 50 16.38 2.42 -4.51
N LEU A 51 15.38 3.29 -4.67
CA LEU A 51 13.99 2.96 -4.38
C LEU A 51 13.49 1.86 -5.31
N GLU A 52 13.86 1.92 -6.60
CA GLU A 52 13.54 0.89 -7.59
C GLU A 52 14.20 -0.45 -7.28
N GLU A 53 15.48 -0.46 -6.96
CA GLU A 53 16.20 -1.68 -6.54
C GLU A 53 15.54 -2.33 -5.33
N ASN A 54 15.24 -1.55 -4.29
CA ASN A 54 14.63 -2.09 -3.07
C ASN A 54 13.20 -2.60 -3.32
N GLU A 55 12.44 -1.94 -4.19
CA GLU A 55 11.10 -2.38 -4.60
C GLU A 55 11.18 -3.73 -5.32
N GLN A 56 12.15 -3.90 -6.23
CA GLN A 56 12.38 -5.16 -6.94
C GLN A 56 12.79 -6.29 -6.00
N LEU A 57 13.69 -6.03 -5.05
CA LEU A 57 14.12 -7.01 -4.05
C LEU A 57 12.95 -7.44 -3.16
N LYS A 58 12.20 -6.49 -2.58
CA LYS A 58 11.01 -6.83 -1.78
C LYS A 58 9.93 -7.53 -2.60
N LEU A 59 9.75 -7.19 -3.88
CA LEU A 59 8.83 -7.90 -4.76
C LEU A 59 9.29 -9.34 -5.02
N GLN A 60 10.59 -9.60 -5.16
CA GLN A 60 11.13 -10.95 -5.31
C GLN A 60 10.93 -11.75 -4.02
N GLU A 61 11.33 -11.19 -2.87
CA GLU A 61 11.15 -11.80 -1.55
C GLU A 61 9.67 -12.06 -1.26
N SER A 62 8.80 -11.06 -1.45
CA SER A 62 7.36 -11.20 -1.27
C SER A 62 6.75 -12.18 -2.28
N ARG A 63 7.26 -12.30 -3.51
CA ARG A 63 6.79 -13.34 -4.45
C ARG A 63 7.16 -14.73 -3.97
N GLU A 64 8.35 -14.91 -3.40
CA GLU A 64 8.82 -16.19 -2.87
C GLU A 64 8.06 -16.54 -1.58
N GLU A 65 7.91 -15.60 -0.66
CA GLU A 65 7.13 -15.73 0.57
C GLU A 65 5.63 -15.93 0.30
N ARG A 66 5.03 -15.18 -0.63
CA ARG A 66 3.63 -15.39 -1.04
C ARG A 66 3.45 -16.73 -1.72
N ARG A 67 4.41 -17.20 -2.52
CA ARG A 67 4.36 -18.57 -3.10
C ARG A 67 4.38 -19.61 -1.99
N TRP A 68 5.35 -19.52 -1.08
CA TRP A 68 5.48 -20.44 0.06
C TRP A 68 4.24 -20.42 0.96
N THR A 69 3.78 -19.23 1.37
CA THR A 69 2.62 -19.03 2.24
C THR A 69 1.33 -19.45 1.56
N ARG A 70 1.16 -19.17 0.26
CA ARG A 70 0.01 -19.66 -0.53
C ARG A 70 0.03 -21.18 -0.64
N ASP A 71 1.18 -21.80 -0.85
CA ASP A 71 1.29 -23.24 -0.98
C ASP A 71 1.01 -23.93 0.37
N GLN A 72 1.52 -23.40 1.48
CA GLN A 72 1.20 -23.82 2.85
C GLN A 72 -0.29 -23.64 3.18
N ARG A 73 -0.86 -22.46 2.89
CA ARG A 73 -2.29 -22.15 3.12
C ARG A 73 -3.19 -23.04 2.27
N LYS A 74 -2.84 -23.25 1.01
CA LYS A 74 -3.57 -24.14 0.10
C LYS A 74 -3.51 -25.58 0.60
N ALA A 75 -2.36 -26.05 1.07
CA ALA A 75 -2.22 -27.37 1.66
C ALA A 75 -3.05 -27.51 2.95
N ALA A 76 -3.01 -26.53 3.85
CA ALA A 76 -3.80 -26.52 5.09
C ALA A 76 -5.31 -26.45 4.80
N TRP A 77 -5.73 -25.63 3.84
CA TRP A 77 -7.12 -25.53 3.38
C TRP A 77 -7.58 -26.84 2.73
N GLN A 78 -6.75 -27.45 1.88
CA GLN A 78 -7.04 -28.76 1.27
C GLN A 78 -7.15 -29.86 2.32
N ALA A 79 -6.27 -29.88 3.32
CA ALA A 79 -6.33 -30.84 4.43
C ALA A 79 -7.59 -30.64 5.28
N ARG A 80 -7.97 -29.38 5.56
CA ARG A 80 -9.20 -29.04 6.28
C ARG A 80 -10.44 -29.49 5.50
N LEU A 81 -10.47 -29.23 4.19
CA LEU A 81 -11.57 -29.61 3.32
C LEU A 81 -11.69 -31.14 3.18
N ALA A 82 -10.56 -31.85 3.06
CA ALA A 82 -10.52 -33.32 3.06
C ALA A 82 -11.08 -33.88 4.36
N HIS A 83 -10.64 -33.35 5.51
CA HIS A 83 -11.15 -33.77 6.82
C HIS A 83 -12.67 -33.54 6.96
N LEU A 84 -13.18 -32.39 6.52
CA LEU A 84 -14.62 -32.11 6.56
C LEU A 84 -15.43 -33.04 5.64
N LYS A 85 -14.88 -33.41 4.48
CA LYS A 85 -15.49 -34.39 3.57
C LYS A 85 -15.53 -35.79 4.17
N ASP A 86 -14.46 -36.22 4.84
CA ASP A 86 -14.42 -37.52 5.53
C ASP A 86 -15.46 -37.59 6.65
N LEU A 87 -15.59 -36.51 7.45
CA LEU A 87 -16.61 -36.42 8.49
C LEU A 87 -18.03 -36.47 7.91
N LEU A 88 -18.26 -35.83 6.76
CA LEU A 88 -19.54 -35.90 6.06
C LEU A 88 -19.84 -37.32 5.58
N ALA A 89 -18.85 -38.02 4.99
CA ALA A 89 -18.99 -39.39 4.53
C ALA A 89 -19.32 -40.35 5.70
N GLN A 90 -18.60 -40.25 6.81
CA GLN A 90 -18.87 -41.02 8.03
C GLN A 90 -20.28 -40.76 8.56
N ALA A 91 -20.73 -39.50 8.54
CA ALA A 91 -22.07 -39.14 8.97
C ALA A 91 -23.16 -39.75 8.08
N GLU A 92 -22.96 -39.71 6.75
CA GLU A 92 -23.88 -40.32 5.80
C GLU A 92 -23.93 -41.85 5.98
N GLU A 93 -22.79 -42.52 6.16
CA GLU A 93 -22.73 -43.95 6.43
C GLU A 93 -23.42 -44.34 7.73
N ASN A 94 -23.14 -43.62 8.83
CA ASN A 94 -23.77 -43.85 10.13
C ASN A 94 -25.29 -43.69 10.05
N ALA A 95 -25.77 -42.66 9.34
CA ALA A 95 -27.20 -42.44 9.18
C ALA A 95 -27.85 -43.45 8.21
N ARG A 96 -27.14 -43.95 7.18
CA ARG A 96 -27.58 -45.10 6.38
C ARG A 96 -27.70 -46.36 7.22
N ALA A 97 -26.71 -46.67 8.05
CA ALA A 97 -26.69 -47.82 8.95
C ALA A 97 -27.80 -47.79 10.00
N ARG A 98 -28.05 -46.63 10.61
CA ARG A 98 -29.19 -46.43 11.54
C ARG A 98 -30.52 -46.70 10.84
N ARG A 99 -30.70 -46.22 9.61
CA ARG A 99 -31.93 -46.43 8.84
C ARG A 99 -32.13 -47.86 8.38
N THR A 100 -31.08 -48.58 7.96
CA THR A 100 -31.18 -50.00 7.61
C THR A 100 -31.50 -50.85 8.83
N GLN A 101 -30.89 -50.58 10.00
CA GLN A 101 -31.23 -51.24 11.26
C GLN A 101 -32.69 -50.97 11.67
N GLN A 102 -33.16 -49.72 11.54
CA GLN A 102 -34.53 -49.35 11.88
C GLN A 102 -35.56 -49.96 10.90
N ALA A 103 -35.21 -50.11 9.62
CA ALA A 103 -36.03 -50.79 8.63
C ALA A 103 -36.07 -52.31 8.85
N GLN A 104 -34.98 -52.92 9.31
CA GLN A 104 -34.95 -54.33 9.72
C GLN A 104 -35.81 -54.57 10.97
N ARG A 105 -35.73 -53.71 12.00
CA ARG A 105 -36.59 -53.77 13.20
C ARG A 105 -38.08 -53.63 12.86
N LYS A 106 -38.44 -52.68 12.00
CA LYS A 106 -39.84 -52.51 11.55
C LYS A 106 -40.35 -53.66 10.69
N ARG A 107 -39.48 -54.42 10.03
CA ARG A 107 -39.86 -55.64 9.32
C ARG A 107 -40.11 -56.80 10.28
N SER A 108 -39.25 -56.98 11.29
CA SER A 108 -39.49 -57.99 12.33
C SER A 108 -40.76 -57.72 13.17
N ASP A 109 -41.07 -56.46 13.49
CA ASP A 109 -42.31 -56.12 14.22
C ASP A 109 -43.57 -56.30 13.36
N LYS A 110 -43.47 -56.17 12.03
CA LYS A 110 -44.60 -56.37 11.10
C LYS A 110 -44.94 -57.84 10.84
N ASP A 111 -44.01 -58.75 11.11
CA ASP A 111 -44.27 -60.19 11.00
C ASP A 111 -45.01 -60.75 12.25
N GLU A 112 -45.19 -59.94 13.31
CA GLU A 112 -46.00 -60.28 14.50
C GLU A 112 -47.43 -59.69 14.52
N GLU A 113 -47.73 -58.66 13.72
CA GLU A 113 -49.09 -58.11 13.58
C GLU A 113 -49.69 -58.42 12.19
N GLY A 114 -50.60 -59.41 12.15
CA GLY A 114 -51.31 -59.86 10.95
C GLY A 114 -52.25 -58.82 10.31
N PRO A 115 -52.68 -59.01 9.05
CA PRO A 115 -53.25 -57.93 8.23
C PRO A 115 -54.75 -57.72 8.50
N ALA A 116 -55.16 -56.46 8.71
CA ALA A 116 -56.56 -56.03 8.60
C ALA A 116 -56.71 -55.10 7.39
N ALA A 117 -57.51 -55.55 6.42
CA ALA A 117 -57.81 -54.85 5.18
C ALA A 117 -58.93 -53.81 5.36
N GLN A 118 -58.90 -52.72 4.59
CA GLN A 118 -60.02 -52.35 3.72
C GLN A 118 -59.61 -51.24 2.73
N ALA A 119 -59.94 -51.49 1.47
CA ALA A 119 -59.79 -50.59 0.35
C ALA A 119 -61.02 -49.68 0.23
N SER A 120 -60.81 -48.42 -0.16
CA SER A 120 -61.82 -47.66 -0.91
C SER A 120 -61.10 -46.75 -1.90
N ALA A 121 -61.62 -46.76 -3.14
CA ALA A 121 -61.09 -46.07 -4.29
C ALA A 121 -61.83 -44.73 -4.49
N SER A 122 -61.09 -43.68 -4.82
CA SER A 122 -61.65 -42.52 -5.51
C SER A 122 -60.59 -41.86 -6.40
N THR A 123 -61.03 -41.58 -7.61
CA THR A 123 -60.35 -41.03 -8.78
C THR A 123 -59.87 -39.58 -8.59
N GLU A 124 -58.62 -39.28 -8.94
CA GLU A 124 -58.20 -37.94 -9.40
C GLU A 124 -56.90 -38.01 -10.21
N ALA A 125 -56.80 -37.16 -11.25
CA ALA A 125 -55.77 -37.16 -12.28
C ALA A 125 -54.38 -36.69 -11.78
N PRO A 126 -53.26 -37.12 -12.38
CA PRO A 126 -51.92 -36.84 -11.87
C PRO A 126 -51.41 -35.43 -12.25
N PRO A 127 -50.73 -34.69 -11.34
CA PRO A 127 -49.96 -33.50 -11.69
C PRO A 127 -48.62 -33.90 -12.35
N PRO A 128 -47.94 -32.99 -13.08
CA PRO A 128 -46.86 -33.36 -13.98
C PRO A 128 -45.60 -33.79 -13.22
N LEU A 129 -44.91 -34.75 -13.84
CA LEU A 129 -43.64 -35.34 -13.40
C LEU A 129 -42.58 -34.25 -13.18
N ARG A 130 -42.22 -33.99 -11.92
CA ARG A 130 -40.89 -33.50 -11.57
C ARG A 130 -39.94 -34.69 -11.67
N GLU A 131 -38.97 -34.60 -12.58
CA GLU A 131 -37.92 -35.59 -12.76
C GLU A 131 -37.15 -35.83 -11.46
N ALA A 132 -37.58 -36.84 -10.70
CA ALA A 132 -36.86 -37.34 -9.54
C ALA A 132 -35.68 -38.18 -10.04
N LYS A 133 -34.55 -37.53 -10.32
CA LYS A 133 -33.27 -38.23 -10.39
C LYS A 133 -32.95 -38.80 -8.99
N GLY A 134 -33.01 -40.12 -8.86
CA GLY A 134 -32.30 -40.86 -7.81
C GLY A 134 -33.16 -41.59 -6.79
N GLY A 135 -33.24 -42.92 -6.96
CA GLY A 135 -33.33 -43.96 -5.92
C GLY A 135 -34.57 -44.00 -5.01
N PRO A 136 -34.85 -45.16 -4.36
CA PRO A 136 -35.96 -45.28 -3.41
C PRO A 136 -35.81 -44.29 -2.23
N SER A 137 -36.84 -43.46 -2.06
CA SER A 137 -36.95 -42.36 -1.07
C SER A 137 -36.59 -42.75 0.37
N SER A 138 -36.79 -44.03 0.76
CA SER A 138 -36.57 -44.55 2.11
C SER A 138 -35.11 -44.56 2.58
N LEU A 139 -34.13 -44.36 1.69
CA LEU A 139 -32.70 -44.37 2.01
C LEU A 139 -32.04 -42.98 1.98
N ARG A 140 -32.81 -41.90 1.71
CA ARG A 140 -32.27 -40.57 1.46
C ARG A 140 -31.89 -39.82 2.76
N VAL A 141 -30.59 -39.68 3.02
CA VAL A 141 -30.03 -39.22 4.31
C VAL A 141 -30.03 -37.71 4.50
N ASP A 142 -30.33 -36.95 3.44
CA ASP A 142 -30.20 -35.48 3.39
C ASP A 142 -31.03 -34.72 4.44
N GLY A 143 -32.03 -35.37 5.04
CA GLY A 143 -32.87 -34.82 6.10
C GLY A 143 -32.26 -34.84 7.51
N GLU A 144 -31.17 -35.60 7.74
CA GLU A 144 -30.55 -35.74 9.06
C GLU A 144 -29.86 -34.45 9.51
N PRO A 145 -30.07 -34.00 10.76
CA PRO A 145 -29.48 -32.76 11.26
C PRO A 145 -27.94 -32.80 11.26
N GLU A 146 -27.34 -33.96 11.55
CA GLU A 146 -25.89 -34.17 11.53
C GLU A 146 -25.28 -34.10 10.12
N VAL A 147 -25.97 -34.68 9.14
CA VAL A 147 -25.54 -34.67 7.72
C VAL A 147 -25.70 -33.28 7.13
N ARG A 148 -26.81 -32.59 7.45
CA ARG A 148 -27.05 -31.21 7.02
C ARG A 148 -26.02 -30.23 7.57
N ALA A 149 -25.71 -30.33 8.86
CA ALA A 149 -24.71 -29.48 9.51
C ALA A 149 -23.32 -29.67 8.89
N ARG A 150 -22.91 -30.92 8.63
CA ARG A 150 -21.62 -31.21 8.00
C ARG A 150 -21.56 -30.81 6.53
N ARG A 151 -22.66 -30.96 5.78
CA ARG A 151 -22.75 -30.52 4.39
C ARG A 151 -22.63 -28.99 4.30
N ALA A 152 -23.34 -28.27 5.17
CA ALA A 152 -23.23 -26.82 5.28
C ALA A 152 -21.81 -26.37 5.67
N ALA A 153 -21.09 -27.12 6.52
CA ALA A 153 -19.71 -26.81 6.88
C ALA A 153 -18.72 -26.97 5.71
N VAL A 154 -18.93 -27.97 4.84
CA VAL A 154 -18.15 -28.12 3.59
C VAL A 154 -18.48 -27.01 2.61
N GLU A 155 -19.74 -26.60 2.51
CA GLU A 155 -20.23 -25.56 1.61
C GLU A 155 -19.76 -24.15 2.03
N ALA A 156 -19.74 -23.87 3.34
CA ALA A 156 -19.27 -22.61 3.91
C ALA A 156 -17.77 -22.34 3.71
N MET A 157 -16.97 -23.39 3.47
CA MET A 157 -15.53 -23.25 3.17
C MET A 157 -15.24 -22.69 1.77
N GLY A 158 -16.27 -22.51 0.92
CA GLY A 158 -16.21 -21.77 -0.34
C GLY A 158 -15.21 -22.31 -1.38
N SER A 159 -15.03 -21.57 -2.48
CA SER A 159 -14.12 -21.94 -3.58
C SER A 159 -12.69 -21.41 -3.44
N GLU A 160 -12.45 -20.36 -2.64
CA GLU A 160 -11.13 -19.71 -2.57
C GLU A 160 -10.77 -19.21 -1.15
N PRO A 161 -9.46 -19.19 -0.80
CA PRO A 161 -8.99 -18.62 0.46
C PRO A 161 -9.14 -17.08 0.46
N PRO A 162 -9.33 -16.46 1.66
CA PRO A 162 -9.49 -15.01 1.78
C PRO A 162 -8.24 -14.22 1.36
N GLU A 163 -8.46 -13.05 0.75
CA GLU A 163 -7.42 -12.17 0.23
C GLU A 163 -6.62 -11.44 1.34
N GLU A 164 -5.33 -11.21 1.10
CA GLU A 164 -4.43 -10.49 2.01
C GLU A 164 -4.64 -8.97 1.92
N GLN A 165 -4.72 -8.32 3.08
CA GLN A 165 -4.73 -6.86 3.20
C GLN A 165 -3.34 -6.32 2.80
N GLN A 166 -3.32 -5.31 1.93
CA GLN A 166 -2.07 -4.69 1.47
C GLN A 166 -1.43 -3.84 2.56
N GLU A 167 -0.18 -4.15 2.90
CA GLU A 167 0.65 -3.32 3.80
C GLU A 167 1.06 -2.00 3.11
N GLU A 168 1.15 -0.92 3.89
CA GLU A 168 1.67 0.37 3.42
C GLU A 168 3.11 0.20 2.89
N SER A 169 3.33 0.57 1.63
CA SER A 169 4.64 0.42 0.98
C SER A 169 5.65 1.48 1.48
N ASP A 170 6.79 1.01 1.97
CA ASP A 170 7.96 1.84 2.34
C ASP A 170 8.54 2.66 1.18
N PHE A 171 8.19 2.33 -0.07
CA PHE A 171 8.81 2.90 -1.27
C PHE A 171 8.13 4.16 -1.79
N HIS A 172 6.99 4.51 -1.20
CA HIS A 172 6.24 5.70 -1.57
C HIS A 172 6.20 6.69 -0.41
N PHE A 173 6.36 7.96 -0.74
CA PHE A 173 6.16 9.09 0.15
C PHE A 173 4.78 9.73 -0.07
N VAL A 174 3.89 9.10 -0.83
CA VAL A 174 2.52 9.57 -1.07
C VAL A 174 1.66 9.22 0.15
N ALA A 175 0.85 10.15 0.66
CA ALA A 175 -0.11 9.81 1.71
C ALA A 175 -1.31 9.04 1.13
N GLU A 176 -1.96 8.18 1.92
CA GLU A 176 -3.14 7.40 1.50
C GLU A 176 -4.41 8.25 1.34
N ARG A 177 -4.60 9.21 2.25
CA ARG A 177 -5.81 10.06 2.30
C ARG A 177 -6.01 11.00 1.09
N PRO A 178 -4.97 11.64 0.52
CA PRO A 178 -5.11 12.56 -0.62
C PRO A 178 -5.85 11.97 -1.82
N ARG A 179 -5.65 10.69 -2.16
CA ARG A 179 -6.27 10.09 -3.36
C ARG A 179 -7.77 9.86 -3.23
N HIS A 180 -8.26 9.60 -2.03
CA HIS A 180 -9.68 9.38 -1.77
C HIS A 180 -10.50 10.67 -1.94
N VAL A 181 -9.88 11.84 -1.69
CA VAL A 181 -10.56 13.14 -1.73
C VAL A 181 -10.23 13.91 -3.02
N TYR A 182 -8.97 13.89 -3.45
CA TYR A 182 -8.43 14.70 -4.56
C TYR A 182 -7.89 13.85 -5.72
N GLY A 183 -8.40 12.63 -5.91
CA GLY A 183 -7.86 11.70 -6.90
C GLY A 183 -7.81 12.28 -8.31
N VAL A 184 -8.88 12.96 -8.75
CA VAL A 184 -8.98 13.54 -10.09
C VAL A 184 -7.99 14.69 -10.28
N GLU A 185 -7.90 15.60 -9.30
CA GLU A 185 -6.99 16.74 -9.33
C GLU A 185 -5.53 16.28 -9.31
N ILE A 186 -5.20 15.28 -8.48
CA ILE A 186 -3.87 14.67 -8.43
C ILE A 186 -3.52 14.09 -9.80
N ASP A 187 -4.42 13.32 -10.42
CA ASP A 187 -4.16 12.71 -11.72
C ASP A 187 -4.00 13.77 -12.83
N MET A 188 -4.77 14.84 -12.79
CA MET A 188 -4.62 15.97 -13.73
C MET A 188 -3.27 16.67 -13.57
N LEU A 189 -2.89 16.99 -12.33
CA LEU A 189 -1.62 17.65 -12.01
C LEU A 189 -0.42 16.75 -12.34
N LEU A 190 -0.50 15.44 -12.06
CA LEU A 190 0.51 14.46 -12.44
C LEU A 190 0.68 14.40 -13.95
N LYS A 191 -0.42 14.29 -14.71
CA LYS A 191 -0.35 14.28 -16.18
C LYS A 191 0.29 15.55 -16.73
N TYR A 192 -0.07 16.72 -16.17
CA TYR A 192 0.52 17.99 -16.57
C TYR A 192 2.03 18.04 -16.25
N ALA A 193 2.43 17.66 -15.04
CA ALA A 193 3.83 17.62 -14.64
C ALA A 193 4.64 16.61 -15.48
N GLU A 194 4.11 15.42 -15.73
CA GLU A 194 4.75 14.42 -16.59
C GLU A 194 4.93 14.91 -18.04
N ALA A 195 3.97 15.68 -18.57
CA ALA A 195 4.11 16.28 -19.89
C ALA A 195 5.24 17.32 -19.92
N GLY A 196 5.32 18.21 -18.91
CA GLY A 196 6.41 19.18 -18.80
C GLY A 196 7.79 18.52 -18.67
N LEU A 197 7.91 17.45 -17.87
CA LEU A 197 9.16 16.70 -17.75
C LEU A 197 9.59 16.02 -19.06
N LYS A 198 8.63 15.55 -19.87
CA LYS A 198 8.91 14.97 -21.19
C LYS A 198 9.36 16.02 -22.19
N GLU A 199 8.78 17.21 -22.14
CA GLU A 199 9.19 18.34 -22.97
C GLU A 199 10.64 18.75 -22.66
N LEU A 200 11.00 18.87 -21.38
CA LEU A 200 12.37 19.18 -20.95
C LEU A 200 13.38 18.08 -21.36
N GLY A 201 12.98 16.81 -21.21
CA GLY A 201 13.76 15.68 -21.71
C GLY A 201 14.06 15.76 -23.20
N SER A 202 13.07 16.18 -23.98
CA SER A 202 13.17 16.28 -25.44
C SER A 202 14.00 17.48 -25.90
N LYS A 203 14.03 18.55 -25.09
CA LYS A 203 14.78 19.79 -25.37
C LYS A 203 16.26 19.74 -24.98
N GLY A 204 16.72 18.73 -24.25
CA GLY A 204 18.15 18.56 -23.99
C GLY A 204 18.56 17.69 -22.80
N LYS A 205 17.68 17.47 -21.80
CA LYS A 205 18.03 16.68 -20.61
C LYS A 205 18.08 15.17 -20.86
N GLY A 206 17.42 14.69 -21.93
CA GLY A 206 17.44 13.29 -22.37
C GLY A 206 16.41 12.39 -21.69
N MET A 207 16.23 11.19 -22.26
CA MET A 207 15.17 10.24 -21.86
C MET A 207 15.33 9.71 -20.44
N ARG A 208 16.57 9.39 -20.03
CA ARG A 208 16.86 8.83 -18.70
C ARG A 208 16.48 9.84 -17.60
N TRP A 209 16.82 11.12 -17.79
CA TRP A 209 16.47 12.19 -16.87
C TRP A 209 14.94 12.28 -16.68
N THR A 210 14.17 12.27 -17.77
CA THR A 210 12.70 12.30 -17.70
C THR A 210 12.14 11.08 -16.98
N GLN A 211 12.64 9.89 -17.26
CA GLN A 211 12.17 8.65 -16.62
C GLN A 211 12.35 8.72 -15.10
N ILE A 212 13.52 9.16 -14.65
CA ILE A 212 13.84 9.32 -13.22
C ILE A 212 12.90 10.34 -12.56
N HIS A 213 12.74 11.51 -13.16
CA HIS A 213 11.90 12.57 -12.57
C HIS A 213 10.43 12.17 -12.51
N VAL A 214 9.91 11.50 -13.54
CA VAL A 214 8.54 10.97 -13.54
C VAL A 214 8.38 9.86 -12.49
N ALA A 215 9.36 8.96 -12.38
CA ALA A 215 9.34 7.89 -11.40
C ALA A 215 9.40 8.42 -9.96
N ALA A 216 10.26 9.40 -9.69
CA ALA A 216 10.33 10.10 -8.42
C ALA A 216 9.01 10.80 -8.09
N LEU A 217 8.43 11.53 -9.05
CA LEU A 217 7.19 12.28 -8.86
C LEU A 217 6.05 11.36 -8.44
N ARG A 218 5.91 10.20 -9.09
CA ARG A 218 4.92 9.17 -8.74
C ARG A 218 5.14 8.56 -7.36
N ARG A 219 6.38 8.58 -6.85
CA ARG A 219 6.74 8.15 -5.50
C ARG A 219 6.55 9.26 -4.46
N GLY A 220 6.11 10.46 -4.86
CA GLY A 220 5.90 11.59 -3.95
C GLY A 220 7.18 12.39 -3.65
N ILE A 221 8.21 12.25 -4.48
CA ILE A 221 9.46 13.02 -4.44
C ILE A 221 9.53 13.90 -5.69
N ALA A 222 9.79 15.19 -5.54
CA ALA A 222 9.97 16.09 -6.67
C ALA A 222 11.20 16.97 -6.50
N MET A 223 11.69 17.53 -7.61
CA MET A 223 12.74 18.54 -7.60
C MET A 223 12.16 19.86 -8.12
N HIS A 224 12.52 20.96 -7.47
CA HIS A 224 12.24 22.29 -7.97
C HIS A 224 13.23 22.65 -9.08
N LEU A 225 12.70 22.92 -10.26
CA LEU A 225 13.47 23.25 -11.46
C LEU A 225 13.61 24.77 -11.59
N VAL A 226 14.77 25.29 -11.99
CA VAL A 226 14.94 26.75 -12.21
C VAL A 226 15.02 27.11 -13.69
N GLU A 227 14.97 26.11 -14.57
CA GLU A 227 15.11 26.32 -16.00
C GLU A 227 13.94 27.13 -16.56
N GLU A 228 14.23 27.94 -17.59
CA GLU A 228 13.25 28.79 -18.24
C GLU A 228 12.06 27.97 -18.77
N GLY A 229 10.84 28.42 -18.49
CA GLY A 229 9.61 27.72 -18.87
C GLY A 229 9.16 26.63 -17.90
N CYS A 230 9.85 26.42 -16.77
CA CYS A 230 9.44 25.44 -15.75
C CYS A 230 8.41 25.98 -14.74
N ASP A 231 7.97 27.23 -14.83
CA ASP A 231 7.06 27.84 -13.86
C ASP A 231 5.75 27.07 -13.70
N GLY A 232 5.14 26.66 -14.82
CA GLY A 232 3.92 25.86 -14.81
C GLY A 232 4.14 24.48 -14.15
N LEU A 233 5.26 23.83 -14.47
CA LEU A 233 5.65 22.55 -13.88
C LEU A 233 5.84 22.68 -12.37
N ASN A 234 6.62 23.67 -11.94
CA ASN A 234 6.87 23.94 -10.53
C ASN A 234 5.58 24.26 -9.78
N PHE A 235 4.68 25.03 -10.40
CA PHE A 235 3.38 25.31 -9.82
C PHE A 235 2.55 24.03 -9.62
N ALA A 236 2.54 23.12 -10.60
CA ALA A 236 1.87 21.83 -10.46
C ALA A 236 2.49 20.98 -9.33
N VAL A 237 3.82 20.93 -9.21
CA VAL A 237 4.52 20.26 -8.11
C VAL A 237 4.18 20.87 -6.76
N GLN A 238 4.10 22.20 -6.66
CA GLN A 238 3.71 22.91 -5.44
C GLN A 238 2.26 22.59 -5.03
N LEU A 239 1.34 22.50 -5.99
CA LEU A 239 -0.03 22.09 -5.72
C LEU A 239 -0.09 20.63 -5.24
N LEU A 240 0.62 19.72 -5.91
CA LEU A 240 0.74 18.32 -5.49
C LEU A 240 1.32 18.20 -4.07
N PHE A 241 2.24 19.08 -3.69
CA PHE A 241 2.81 19.16 -2.35
C PHE A 241 1.78 19.61 -1.30
N ARG A 242 0.99 20.65 -1.63
CA ARG A 242 -0.07 21.16 -0.74
C ARG A 242 -1.20 20.15 -0.54
N ILE A 243 -1.54 19.38 -1.59
CA ILE A 243 -2.53 18.30 -1.54
C ILE A 243 -2.00 17.09 -0.74
N GLY A 244 -0.68 16.96 -0.58
CA GLY A 244 -0.05 15.87 0.14
C GLY A 244 0.28 14.64 -0.72
N HIS A 245 0.25 14.78 -2.05
CA HIS A 245 0.73 13.75 -2.96
C HIS A 245 2.26 13.72 -3.00
N VAL A 246 2.88 14.88 -3.22
CA VAL A 246 4.33 15.05 -3.06
C VAL A 246 4.60 15.39 -1.60
N ARG A 247 5.48 14.65 -0.94
CA ARG A 247 5.85 14.91 0.46
C ARG A 247 7.33 15.22 0.64
N VAL A 248 8.15 15.08 -0.40
CA VAL A 248 9.56 15.46 -0.39
C VAL A 248 9.84 16.34 -1.60
N ILE A 249 10.37 17.53 -1.38
CA ILE A 249 10.88 18.40 -2.45
C ILE A 249 12.38 18.61 -2.25
N LEU A 250 13.17 18.36 -3.30
CA LEU A 250 14.56 18.79 -3.43
C LEU A 250 14.57 20.18 -4.06
N ALA A 251 15.19 21.16 -3.43
CA ALA A 251 15.13 22.53 -3.91
C ALA A 251 16.43 23.32 -3.70
N GLY A 252 16.72 24.18 -4.68
CA GLY A 252 17.79 25.16 -4.61
C GLY A 252 17.38 26.45 -3.89
N GLU A 253 18.20 27.48 -4.06
CA GLU A 253 17.99 28.80 -3.44
C GLU A 253 16.69 29.48 -3.89
N ALA A 254 16.30 29.26 -5.15
CA ALA A 254 15.13 29.88 -5.78
C ALA A 254 13.83 29.61 -5.02
N LEU A 255 13.65 28.41 -4.45
CA LEU A 255 12.46 28.09 -3.66
C LEU A 255 12.54 28.63 -2.23
N GLY A 256 13.75 28.92 -1.73
CA GLY A 256 13.96 29.53 -0.42
C GLY A 256 13.25 30.87 -0.30
N CYS A 257 13.27 31.65 -1.39
CA CYS A 257 12.77 33.03 -1.45
C CYS A 257 11.39 33.10 -2.15
N GLY A 258 10.41 33.78 -1.56
CA GLY A 258 9.28 34.34 -2.34
C GLY A 258 8.02 33.48 -2.57
N VAL A 259 8.00 32.18 -2.23
CA VAL A 259 6.78 31.35 -2.38
C VAL A 259 6.21 30.89 -1.03
N ASN A 260 4.89 31.01 -0.82
CA ASN A 260 4.21 30.48 0.37
C ASN A 260 3.99 28.96 0.26
N LEU A 261 5.03 28.20 0.61
CA LEU A 261 5.05 26.74 0.63
C LEU A 261 5.58 26.26 1.99
N PRO A 262 4.71 26.20 3.02
CA PRO A 262 5.11 25.74 4.35
C PRO A 262 5.19 24.20 4.37
N CYS A 263 6.16 23.67 5.10
CA CYS A 263 6.39 22.24 5.25
C CYS A 263 6.50 21.88 6.73
N ARG A 264 6.36 20.60 7.08
CA ARG A 264 6.49 20.18 8.48
C ARG A 264 7.96 20.16 8.92
N ALA A 265 8.84 19.73 8.02
CA ALA A 265 10.28 19.76 8.25
C ALA A 265 11.05 20.42 7.10
N CYS A 266 12.16 21.08 7.42
CA CYS A 266 13.17 21.53 6.46
C CYS A 266 14.46 20.75 6.70
N VAL A 267 15.11 20.29 5.64
CA VAL A 267 16.41 19.63 5.71
C VAL A 267 17.43 20.52 5.02
N ILE A 268 18.47 20.91 5.74
CA ILE A 268 19.58 21.71 5.19
C ILE A 268 20.71 20.74 4.87
N LEU A 269 20.95 20.54 3.57
CA LEU A 269 21.95 19.60 3.05
C LEU A 269 23.33 20.26 2.91
N ASP A 270 23.37 21.54 2.57
CA ASP A 270 24.59 22.28 2.28
C ASP A 270 25.04 23.12 3.51
N PRO A 271 26.25 22.87 4.07
CA PRO A 271 26.78 23.63 5.22
C PRO A 271 27.00 25.11 4.94
N GLU A 272 27.10 25.49 3.67
CA GLU A 272 27.32 26.86 3.24
C GLU A 272 26.01 27.67 3.14
N ILE A 273 24.84 27.06 3.38
CA ILE A 273 23.59 27.79 3.56
C ILE A 273 23.58 28.42 4.96
N GLN A 274 23.76 29.74 5.02
CA GLN A 274 23.91 30.49 6.28
C GLN A 274 23.09 31.78 6.30
N GLY A 275 23.04 32.45 7.46
CA GLY A 275 22.47 33.80 7.61
C GLY A 275 20.99 33.93 7.24
N ALA A 276 20.68 34.97 6.45
CA ALA A 276 19.30 35.29 6.06
C ALA A 276 18.65 34.18 5.22
N MET A 277 19.42 33.56 4.32
CA MET A 277 18.96 32.47 3.47
C MET A 277 18.57 31.25 4.31
N LEU A 278 19.40 30.87 5.28
CA LEU A 278 19.08 29.81 6.22
C LEU A 278 17.80 30.14 7.02
N THR A 279 17.66 31.38 7.48
CA THR A 279 16.47 31.81 8.23
C THR A 279 15.20 31.71 7.38
N GLN A 280 15.26 32.09 6.10
CA GLN A 280 14.14 31.97 5.18
C GLN A 280 13.77 30.52 4.89
N MET A 281 14.76 29.67 4.65
CA MET A 281 14.56 28.24 4.40
C MET A 281 14.02 27.52 5.64
N ALA A 282 14.68 27.65 6.79
CA ALA A 282 14.26 27.04 8.05
C ALA A 282 12.90 27.56 8.53
N GLY A 283 12.58 28.83 8.27
CA GLY A 283 11.30 29.45 8.61
C GLY A 283 10.08 28.85 7.88
N ARG A 284 10.29 27.96 6.90
CA ARG A 284 9.22 27.20 6.23
C ARG A 284 8.75 26.01 7.07
N ALA A 285 9.56 25.55 8.01
CA ALA A 285 9.21 24.45 8.90
C ALA A 285 8.14 24.88 9.89
N GLY A 286 7.08 24.06 10.00
CA GLY A 286 5.94 24.30 10.87
C GLY A 286 4.78 24.99 10.13
N ARG A 287 3.76 24.20 9.79
CA ARG A 287 2.55 24.70 9.14
C ARG A 287 1.60 25.28 10.18
N ARG A 288 1.32 26.58 10.09
CA ARG A 288 0.41 27.30 11.01
C ARG A 288 -0.97 26.63 11.02
N GLY A 289 -1.43 26.27 12.22
CA GLY A 289 -2.74 25.63 12.42
C GLY A 289 -2.81 24.15 12.07
N LEU A 290 -1.72 23.53 11.61
CA LEU A 290 -1.64 22.10 11.29
C LEU A 290 -0.61 21.36 12.15
N ASP A 291 0.58 21.94 12.32
CA ASP A 291 1.67 21.33 13.08
C ASP A 291 1.80 21.97 14.45
N LEU A 292 2.00 21.15 15.49
CA LEU A 292 2.33 21.64 16.84
C LEU A 292 3.76 22.21 16.89
N MET A 293 4.67 21.62 16.11
CA MET A 293 6.07 22.02 16.01
C MET A 293 6.58 21.79 14.59
N GLY A 294 7.46 22.67 14.11
CA GLY A 294 8.23 22.48 12.89
C GLY A 294 9.64 21.96 13.21
N ALA A 295 10.22 21.15 12.34
CA ALA A 295 11.58 20.62 12.51
C ALA A 295 12.53 21.20 11.45
N THR A 296 13.72 21.62 11.86
CA THR A 296 14.82 21.91 10.93
C THR A 296 15.95 20.93 11.22
N VAL A 297 16.32 20.15 10.20
CA VAL A 297 17.35 19.11 10.29
C VAL A 297 18.58 19.59 9.53
N PHE A 298 19.73 19.53 10.19
CA PHE A 298 21.03 19.82 9.58
C PHE A 298 21.77 18.50 9.44
N VAL A 299 22.27 18.21 8.23
CA VAL A 299 23.01 16.97 7.97
C VAL A 299 24.52 17.14 8.12
N HIS A 300 24.97 18.38 8.39
CA HIS A 300 26.35 18.78 8.56
C HIS A 300 26.60 19.31 9.98
N ASP A 301 27.85 19.68 10.30
CA ASP A 301 28.23 20.16 11.63
C ASP A 301 27.42 21.41 12.07
N LEU A 302 27.21 21.52 13.38
CA LEU A 302 26.48 22.58 14.08
C LEU A 302 27.17 23.95 14.00
N ALA A 303 28.35 24.06 13.38
CA ALA A 303 29.04 25.33 13.16
C ALA A 303 28.14 26.37 12.46
N THR A 304 27.33 25.92 11.50
CA THR A 304 26.35 26.74 10.78
C THR A 304 25.25 27.30 11.70
N LEU A 305 24.79 26.51 12.68
CA LEU A 305 23.82 26.96 13.70
C LEU A 305 24.42 27.98 14.67
N ARG A 306 25.72 27.87 15.00
CA ARG A 306 26.40 28.85 15.86
C ARG A 306 26.46 30.24 15.23
N GLY A 307 26.60 30.33 13.90
CA GLY A 307 26.54 31.59 13.16
C GLY A 307 25.17 32.30 13.23
N MET A 308 24.07 31.56 13.37
CA MET A 308 22.74 32.17 13.57
C MET A 308 22.63 32.90 14.91
N HIS A 309 23.21 32.34 15.98
CA HIS A 309 23.11 32.92 17.32
C HIS A 309 24.05 34.12 17.55
N THR A 310 25.16 34.20 16.82
CA THR A 310 26.12 35.31 16.97
C THR A 310 25.64 36.61 16.33
N ASN A 311 24.82 36.54 15.28
CA ASN A 311 24.26 37.75 14.63
C ASN A 311 23.13 38.42 15.41
N VAL A 312 22.56 37.77 16.43
CA VAL A 312 21.47 38.36 17.24
C VAL A 312 22.01 39.36 18.29
N LYS A 313 23.33 39.42 18.52
CA LYS A 313 23.96 40.34 19.50
C LYS A 313 24.73 41.51 18.87
N GLY A 314 24.60 41.74 17.56
CA GLY A 314 25.37 42.75 16.83
C GLY A 314 24.69 44.09 16.54
N ASP A 315 23.36 44.19 16.67
CA ASP A 315 22.60 45.40 16.31
C ASP A 315 21.88 46.02 17.54
N ALA A 316 22.65 46.39 18.57
CA ALA A 316 22.19 47.24 19.67
C ALA A 316 23.30 48.21 20.11
#